data_AF-A0A6P6BL47-F1
#
_entry.id   AF-A0A6P6BL47-F1
#
_cell.length_a   1.000
_cell.length_b   1.000
_cell.length_c   1.000
_cell.angle_alpha   90.00
_cell.angle_beta   90.00
_cell.angle_gamma   90.00
#
_symmetry.space_group_name_H-M   'P 1'
#
loop_
_entity.id
_entity.type
_entity.pdbx_description
1 polymer ?
#
loop_
_entity_poly.entity_id
_entity_poly.type
_entity_poly.pdbx_seq_one_letter_code
_entity_poly.pdbx_strand_id
1 'polypeptide(L)'
;MIPAEAKESMDKNKMGLKGPLKTPIAAGHPSMNLLLRKTFDLYANVRPCVSIEGYKTPYHDVDIVTIRENTEGEYSGIEHVIVDGVVQSIKLITEEASRRIAEFAFEYARNNHRSNVTAVHKANIMRMSDGLFLQKCREVAENCKDIKFNEMYLDTVCLNMVQDPSQFDVLVMPNLYGDILSIAGTDMANPTALLLSAVMMLRHMGLVSHAAKIEAACFATIKDGKSLTKDLGGSAKCSDFTEEICRRVKDLD
;
A
#
# COMPACT_ATOMS: atom_id res chain seq x y z
N MET A 1 -5.14 1.56 23.14
CA MET A 1 -6.20 0.60 22.76
C MET A 1 -7.13 1.27 21.75
N ILE A 2 -7.77 0.51 20.87
CA ILE A 2 -8.78 1.03 19.94
C ILE A 2 -10.02 1.43 20.76
N PRO A 3 -10.60 2.63 20.58
CA PRO A 3 -11.83 3.01 21.27
C PRO A 3 -12.97 2.00 21.01
N ALA A 4 -13.75 1.67 22.03
CA ALA A 4 -14.82 0.67 21.93
C ALA A 4 -15.83 1.01 20.83
N GLU A 5 -16.26 2.28 20.76
CA GLU A 5 -17.17 2.77 19.72
C GLU A 5 -16.62 2.56 18.29
N ALA A 6 -15.32 2.81 18.09
CA ALA A 6 -14.68 2.59 16.80
C ALA A 6 -14.60 1.09 16.46
N LYS A 7 -14.34 0.25 17.47
CA LYS A 7 -14.32 -1.20 17.31
C LYS A 7 -15.71 -1.75 16.96
N GLU A 8 -16.74 -1.36 17.71
CA GLU A 8 -18.12 -1.76 17.45
C GLU A 8 -18.63 -1.29 16.09
N SER A 9 -18.27 -0.06 15.69
CA SER A 9 -18.57 0.47 14.36
C SER A 9 -17.93 -0.37 13.25
N MET A 10 -16.65 -0.72 13.37
CA MET A 10 -15.97 -1.60 12.41
C MET A 10 -16.53 -3.03 12.42
N ASP A 11 -16.83 -3.57 13.59
CA ASP A 11 -17.44 -4.90 13.75
C ASP A 11 -18.84 -4.96 13.10
N LYS A 12 -19.59 -3.86 13.10
CA LYS A 12 -20.90 -3.75 12.44
C LYS A 12 -20.79 -3.49 10.94
N ASN A 13 -20.01 -2.47 10.55
CA ASN A 13 -20.00 -1.93 9.19
C ASN A 13 -19.05 -2.67 8.25
N LYS A 14 -18.06 -3.39 8.81
CA LYS A 14 -17.01 -4.16 8.09
C LYS A 14 -16.11 -3.35 7.15
N MET A 15 -16.37 -2.06 7.01
CA MET A 15 -15.62 -1.12 6.20
C MET A 15 -15.38 0.17 6.98
N GLY A 16 -14.26 0.83 6.70
CA GLY A 16 -13.92 2.09 7.32
C GLY A 16 -12.92 2.90 6.50
N LEU A 17 -13.08 4.22 6.54
CA LEU A 17 -12.13 5.18 6.00
C LEU A 17 -11.42 5.86 7.16
N LYS A 18 -10.08 5.84 7.16
CA LYS A 18 -9.29 6.41 8.28
C LYS A 18 -8.16 7.31 7.80
N GLY A 19 -8.07 8.50 8.39
CA GLY A 19 -6.92 9.39 8.25
C GLY A 19 -5.63 8.82 8.85
N PRO A 20 -4.48 9.49 8.66
CA PRO A 20 -3.22 9.07 9.27
C PRO A 20 -3.28 9.16 10.80
N LEU A 21 -2.75 8.15 11.50
CA LEU A 21 -2.65 8.11 12.96
C LEU A 21 -1.18 8.23 13.38
N LYS A 22 -0.85 9.28 14.12
CA LYS A 22 0.51 9.52 14.63
C LYS A 22 0.90 8.43 15.63
N THR A 23 2.09 7.87 15.48
CA THR A 23 2.70 6.94 16.44
C THR A 23 3.88 7.63 17.12
N PRO A 24 3.97 7.65 18.46
CA PRO A 24 5.13 8.22 19.15
C PRO A 24 6.38 7.37 18.92
N ILE A 25 7.55 8.01 18.84
CA ILE A 25 8.85 7.36 18.59
C ILE A 25 9.49 6.99 19.94
N ALA A 26 9.99 5.76 20.07
CA ALA A 26 10.80 5.26 21.19
C ALA A 26 10.20 5.33 22.61
N ALA A 27 8.94 5.75 22.75
CA ALA A 27 8.22 5.76 24.01
C ALA A 27 6.69 5.63 23.77
N GLY A 28 6.02 4.79 24.56
CA GLY A 28 4.55 4.68 24.57
C GLY A 28 4.00 3.34 24.09
N HIS A 29 2.75 3.36 23.62
CA HIS A 29 2.01 2.18 23.20
C HIS A 29 2.40 1.73 21.77
N PRO A 30 2.17 0.44 21.42
CA PRO A 30 2.32 -0.04 20.04
C PRO A 30 1.56 0.83 19.03
N SER A 31 2.01 0.85 17.77
CA SER A 31 1.36 1.65 16.72
C SER A 31 -0.13 1.33 16.62
N MET A 32 -0.98 2.36 16.68
CA MET A 32 -2.44 2.20 16.53
C MET A 32 -2.80 1.61 15.16
N ASN A 33 -2.01 1.92 14.12
CA ASN A 33 -2.20 1.34 12.78
C ASN A 33 -1.97 -0.18 12.81
N LEU A 34 -0.92 -0.63 13.48
CA LEU A 34 -0.62 -2.06 13.63
C LEU A 34 -1.72 -2.77 14.44
N LEU A 35 -2.17 -2.15 15.54
CA LEU A 35 -3.23 -2.69 16.38
C LEU A 35 -4.53 -2.88 15.59
N LEU A 36 -4.93 -1.89 14.78
CA LEU A 36 -6.11 -2.00 13.91
C LEU A 36 -5.99 -3.15 12.91
N ARG A 37 -4.84 -3.28 12.24
CA ARG A 37 -4.60 -4.33 11.25
C ARG A 37 -4.71 -5.72 11.85
N LYS A 38 -4.10 -5.93 13.02
CA LYS A 38 -4.17 -7.21 13.74
C LYS A 38 -5.57 -7.50 14.29
N THR A 39 -6.24 -6.49 14.85
CA THR A 39 -7.57 -6.67 15.47
C THR A 39 -8.63 -7.11 14.47
N PHE A 40 -8.56 -6.60 13.24
CA PHE A 40 -9.53 -6.91 12.19
C PHE A 40 -8.97 -7.83 11.09
N ASP A 41 -7.83 -8.48 11.33
CA ASP A 41 -7.11 -9.35 10.39
C ASP A 41 -6.99 -8.76 8.95
N LEU A 42 -6.67 -7.46 8.87
CA LEU A 42 -6.49 -6.74 7.60
C LEU A 42 -5.11 -7.07 7.00
N TYR A 43 -4.96 -8.30 6.53
CA TYR A 43 -3.67 -8.91 6.20
C TYR A 43 -3.00 -8.43 4.92
N ALA A 44 -3.79 -7.91 3.96
CA ALA A 44 -3.29 -7.38 2.70
C ALA A 44 -3.36 -5.86 2.67
N ASN A 45 -2.23 -5.22 2.37
CA ASN A 45 -2.12 -3.77 2.20
C ASN A 45 -1.78 -3.47 0.74
N VAL A 46 -2.75 -2.95 -0.01
CA VAL A 46 -2.64 -2.66 -1.44
C VAL A 46 -2.35 -1.19 -1.64
N ARG A 47 -1.29 -0.88 -2.39
CA ARG A 47 -0.83 0.49 -2.65
C ARG A 47 -0.48 0.66 -4.13
N PRO A 48 -1.45 1.08 -4.96
CA PRO A 48 -1.20 1.50 -6.33
C PRO A 48 -0.39 2.80 -6.35
N CYS A 49 0.56 2.88 -7.28
CA CYS A 49 1.37 4.06 -7.58
C CYS A 49 1.30 4.29 -9.08
N VAL A 50 0.59 5.34 -9.50
CA VAL A 50 0.31 5.62 -10.89
C VAL A 50 0.74 7.05 -11.22
N SER A 51 1.42 7.24 -12.35
CA SER A 51 1.73 8.55 -12.89
C SER A 51 0.44 9.29 -13.23
N ILE A 52 0.31 10.52 -12.73
CA ILE A 52 -0.85 11.36 -13.01
C ILE A 52 -0.54 12.23 -14.22
N GLU A 53 -1.36 12.13 -15.26
CA GLU A 53 -1.22 12.93 -16.47
C GLU A 53 -1.23 14.44 -16.14
N GLY A 54 -0.30 15.19 -16.73
CA GLY A 54 -0.15 16.63 -16.49
C GLY A 54 0.70 16.99 -15.27
N TYR A 55 1.06 16.02 -14.42
CA TYR A 55 1.99 16.24 -13.32
C TYR A 55 3.39 15.74 -13.67
N LYS A 56 4.35 16.67 -13.80
CA LYS A 56 5.72 16.33 -14.18
C LYS A 56 6.47 15.74 -12.98
N THR A 57 6.86 14.47 -13.09
CA THR A 57 7.82 13.83 -12.18
C THR A 57 9.06 13.40 -12.97
N PRO A 58 10.15 12.95 -12.31
CA PRO A 58 11.32 12.39 -13.00
C PRO A 58 11.01 11.14 -13.84
N TYR A 59 9.87 10.48 -13.61
CA TYR A 59 9.44 9.27 -14.30
C TYR A 59 8.13 9.53 -15.06
N HIS A 60 7.94 8.80 -16.16
CA HIS A 60 6.74 8.84 -16.98
C HIS A 60 6.08 7.47 -16.97
N ASP A 61 4.74 7.46 -17.05
CA ASP A 61 3.94 6.23 -17.23
C ASP A 61 4.20 5.12 -16.20
N VAL A 62 4.39 5.50 -14.93
CA VAL A 62 4.47 4.54 -13.82
C VAL A 62 3.08 3.99 -13.57
N ASP A 63 2.95 2.67 -13.48
CA ASP A 63 1.71 2.01 -13.06
C ASP A 63 2.03 0.69 -12.33
N ILE A 64 2.36 0.82 -11.04
CA ILE A 64 2.83 -0.29 -10.21
C ILE A 64 1.89 -0.46 -9.02
N VAL A 65 1.65 -1.70 -8.61
CA VAL A 65 0.92 -1.98 -7.37
C VAL A 65 1.81 -2.75 -6.41
N THR A 66 1.99 -2.22 -5.20
CA THR A 66 2.63 -2.95 -4.11
C THR A 66 1.57 -3.59 -3.22
N ILE A 67 1.73 -4.90 -2.95
CA ILE A 67 0.90 -5.71 -2.08
C ILE A 67 1.78 -6.18 -0.93
N ARG A 68 1.48 -5.67 0.25
CA ARG A 68 2.26 -5.88 1.46
C ARG A 68 1.50 -6.77 2.43
N GLU A 69 2.19 -7.80 2.94
CA GLU A 69 1.76 -8.53 4.14
C GLU A 69 1.71 -7.57 5.33
N ASN A 70 0.62 -7.57 6.10
CA ASN A 70 0.28 -6.46 6.99
C ASN A 70 0.06 -6.86 8.46
N THR A 71 0.26 -8.13 8.81
CA THR A 71 -0.05 -8.72 10.13
C THR A 71 1.16 -9.32 10.86
N GLU A 72 2.23 -9.71 10.16
CA GLU A 72 3.42 -10.35 10.76
C GLU A 72 4.73 -9.66 10.34
N GLY A 73 5.86 -10.38 10.35
CA GLY A 73 7.19 -9.85 10.07
C GLY A 73 7.77 -9.06 11.23
N GLU A 74 8.61 -8.08 10.89
CA GLU A 74 9.33 -7.20 11.80
C GLU A 74 8.37 -6.31 12.63
N TYR A 75 7.15 -6.10 12.14
CA TYR A 75 6.10 -5.36 12.85
C TYR A 75 5.39 -6.22 13.90
N SER A 76 5.87 -7.44 14.16
CA SER A 76 5.39 -8.23 15.30
C SER A 76 5.74 -7.56 16.64
N GLY A 77 6.76 -6.70 16.67
CA GLY A 77 7.13 -5.91 17.84
C GLY A 77 7.72 -6.76 18.97
N ILE A 78 8.32 -7.90 18.63
CA ILE A 78 8.91 -8.83 19.58
C ILE A 78 10.37 -8.44 19.75
N GLU A 79 10.64 -7.71 20.83
CA GLU A 79 11.97 -7.20 21.15
C GLU A 79 12.36 -7.55 22.59
N HIS A 80 13.61 -7.92 22.80
CA HIS A 80 14.15 -8.29 24.10
C HIS A 80 15.52 -7.65 24.31
N VAL A 81 15.79 -7.20 25.55
CA VAL A 81 17.16 -6.93 25.99
C VAL A 81 17.72 -8.25 26.51
N ILE A 82 18.71 -8.81 25.82
CA ILE A 82 19.33 -10.09 26.18
C ILE A 82 20.24 -9.89 27.39
N VAL A 83 21.12 -8.88 27.29
CA VAL A 83 22.00 -8.37 28.34
C VAL A 83 22.16 -6.86 28.13
N ASP A 84 22.76 -6.16 29.08
CA ASP A 84 23.01 -4.73 28.95
C ASP A 84 23.77 -4.41 27.63
N GLY A 85 23.23 -3.47 26.86
CA GLY A 85 23.74 -3.10 25.53
C GLY A 85 23.42 -4.07 24.39
N VAL A 86 22.72 -5.19 24.61
CA VAL A 86 22.37 -6.18 23.57
C VAL A 86 20.86 -6.33 23.45
N VAL A 87 20.32 -5.89 22.30
CA VAL A 87 18.90 -5.96 21.98
C VAL A 87 18.67 -6.92 20.81
N GLN A 88 17.67 -7.79 20.93
CA GLN A 88 17.22 -8.69 19.88
C GLN A 88 15.83 -8.26 19.40
N SER A 89 15.63 -8.25 18.08
CA SER A 89 14.32 -8.18 17.45
C SER A 89 14.04 -9.49 16.72
N ILE A 90 12.83 -10.02 16.85
CA ILE A 90 12.42 -11.30 16.25
C ILE A 90 11.46 -11.03 15.09
N LYS A 91 11.90 -11.41 13.89
CA LYS A 91 11.05 -11.48 12.70
C LYS A 91 10.35 -12.84 12.65
N LEU A 92 9.01 -12.81 12.64
CA LEU A 92 8.19 -14.00 12.44
C LEU A 92 7.59 -13.98 11.03
N ILE A 93 7.76 -15.09 10.31
CA ILE A 93 7.09 -15.36 9.03
C ILE A 93 6.41 -16.71 9.15
N THR A 94 5.13 -16.78 8.81
CA THR A 94 4.33 -18.00 8.89
C THR A 94 3.92 -18.48 7.51
N GLU A 95 3.70 -19.79 7.38
CA GLU A 95 3.26 -20.39 6.12
C GLU A 95 1.89 -19.86 5.69
N GLU A 96 0.97 -19.74 6.64
CA GLU A 96 -0.41 -19.32 6.39
C GLU A 96 -0.47 -17.88 5.89
N ALA A 97 0.22 -16.95 6.58
CA ALA A 97 0.25 -15.55 6.17
C ALA A 97 0.95 -15.36 4.82
N SER A 98 2.05 -16.08 4.57
CA SER A 98 2.77 -16.05 3.30
C SER A 98 1.94 -16.62 2.14
N ARG A 99 1.19 -17.70 2.38
CA ARG A 99 0.30 -18.28 1.36
C ARG A 99 -0.86 -17.34 1.04
N ARG A 100 -1.59 -16.84 2.04
CA ARG A 100 -2.78 -15.98 1.81
C ARG A 100 -2.43 -14.66 1.12
N ILE A 101 -1.27 -14.05 1.41
CA ILE A 101 -0.87 -12.81 0.75
C ILE A 101 -0.43 -13.07 -0.70
N ALA A 102 0.20 -14.21 -0.98
CA ALA A 102 0.54 -14.62 -2.33
C ALA A 102 -0.72 -14.89 -3.16
N GLU A 103 -1.66 -15.69 -2.64
CA GLU A 103 -2.96 -15.96 -3.29
C GLU A 103 -3.70 -14.66 -3.60
N PHE A 104 -3.78 -13.76 -2.62
CA PHE A 104 -4.38 -12.44 -2.79
C PHE A 104 -3.68 -11.63 -3.90
N ALA A 105 -2.35 -11.67 -4.00
CA ALA A 105 -1.63 -10.92 -5.03
C ALA A 105 -1.91 -11.43 -6.44
N PHE A 106 -1.98 -12.76 -6.63
CA PHE A 106 -2.35 -13.36 -7.91
C PHE A 106 -3.82 -13.09 -8.27
N GLU A 107 -4.73 -13.19 -7.30
CA GLU A 107 -6.14 -12.85 -7.52
C GLU A 107 -6.33 -11.37 -7.86
N TYR A 108 -5.66 -10.48 -7.13
CA TYR A 108 -5.64 -9.05 -7.43
C TYR A 108 -5.15 -8.81 -8.86
N ALA A 109 -4.06 -9.48 -9.26
CA ALA A 109 -3.52 -9.33 -10.60
C ALA A 109 -4.55 -9.70 -11.67
N ARG A 110 -5.23 -10.85 -11.54
CA ARG A 110 -6.29 -11.27 -12.48
C ARG A 110 -7.45 -10.27 -12.53
N ASN A 111 -7.96 -9.88 -11.37
CA ASN A 111 -9.14 -9.03 -11.25
C ASN A 111 -8.89 -7.60 -11.77
N ASN A 112 -7.63 -7.17 -11.84
CA ASN A 112 -7.23 -5.85 -12.31
C ASN A 112 -6.46 -5.90 -13.64
N HIS A 113 -6.58 -7.00 -14.40
CA HIS A 113 -5.97 -7.18 -15.72
C HIS A 113 -4.46 -6.94 -15.77
N ARG A 114 -3.78 -7.31 -14.68
CA ARG A 114 -2.32 -7.30 -14.55
C ARG A 114 -1.77 -8.59 -15.12
N SER A 115 -0.52 -8.56 -15.57
CA SER A 115 0.10 -9.69 -16.27
C SER A 115 1.23 -10.34 -15.48
N ASN A 116 1.75 -9.64 -14.47
CA ASN A 116 2.99 -10.02 -13.82
C ASN A 116 2.97 -9.76 -12.31
N VAL A 117 3.36 -10.77 -11.52
CA VAL A 117 3.54 -10.68 -10.06
C VAL A 117 5.00 -11.01 -9.74
N THR A 118 5.66 -10.10 -9.02
CA THR A 118 7.04 -10.29 -8.57
C THR A 118 7.10 -10.39 -7.05
N ALA A 119 7.60 -11.51 -6.53
CA ALA A 119 7.87 -11.67 -5.10
C ALA A 119 9.17 -10.98 -4.72
N VAL A 120 9.11 -10.03 -3.79
CA VAL A 120 10.27 -9.29 -3.29
C VAL A 120 10.74 -9.86 -1.97
N HIS A 121 12.02 -10.26 -1.89
CA HIS A 121 12.58 -10.96 -0.73
C HIS A 121 14.07 -10.62 -0.50
N LYS A 122 14.63 -11.13 0.60
CA LYS A 122 16.06 -11.10 0.91
C LYS A 122 16.55 -12.46 1.43
N ALA A 123 16.01 -13.52 0.84
CA ALA A 123 16.32 -14.93 1.15
C ALA A 123 17.82 -15.31 1.04
N ASN A 124 18.66 -14.50 0.39
CA ASN A 124 20.12 -14.69 0.39
C ASN A 124 20.75 -14.48 1.78
N ILE A 125 20.18 -13.58 2.59
CA ILE A 125 20.58 -13.31 3.97
C ILE A 125 19.64 -14.05 4.93
N MET A 126 18.32 -13.83 4.78
CA MET A 126 17.27 -14.43 5.61
C MET A 126 16.79 -15.76 5.03
N ARG A 127 17.70 -16.74 5.01
CA ARG A 127 17.47 -18.04 4.34
C ARG A 127 16.23 -18.80 4.80
N MET A 128 15.83 -18.64 6.07
CA MET A 128 14.68 -19.36 6.63
C MET A 128 13.38 -18.56 6.51
N SER A 129 13.32 -17.35 7.07
CA SER A 129 12.11 -16.53 7.09
C SER A 129 11.68 -16.11 5.68
N ASP A 130 12.56 -15.46 4.94
CA ASP A 130 12.27 -15.05 3.57
C ASP A 130 12.28 -16.23 2.59
N GLY A 131 13.05 -17.29 2.90
CA GLY A 131 12.99 -18.55 2.18
C GLY A 131 11.60 -19.19 2.24
N LEU A 132 10.97 -19.18 3.42
CA LEU A 132 9.61 -19.68 3.60
C LEU A 132 8.59 -18.86 2.82
N PHE A 133 8.65 -17.53 2.93
CA PHE A 133 7.79 -16.63 2.16
C PHE A 133 7.89 -16.92 0.65
N LEU A 134 9.13 -16.98 0.13
CA LEU A 134 9.39 -17.23 -1.28
C LEU A 134 8.89 -18.60 -1.73
N GLN A 135 9.08 -19.63 -0.90
CA GLN A 135 8.57 -20.97 -1.16
C GLN A 135 7.04 -20.95 -1.32
N LYS A 136 6.31 -20.30 -0.39
CA LYS A 136 4.84 -20.21 -0.49
C LYS A 136 4.40 -19.42 -1.73
N CYS A 137 5.11 -18.35 -2.11
CA CYS A 137 4.83 -17.64 -3.36
C CYS A 137 5.00 -18.54 -4.60
N ARG A 138 6.07 -19.36 -4.65
CA ARG A 138 6.30 -20.32 -5.73
C ARG A 138 5.18 -21.37 -5.83
N GLU A 139 4.78 -21.95 -4.69
CA GLU A 139 3.69 -22.93 -4.62
C GLU A 139 2.37 -22.35 -5.17
N VAL A 140 2.05 -21.09 -4.85
CA VAL A 140 0.86 -20.41 -5.39
C VAL A 140 1.01 -20.13 -6.89
N ALA A 141 2.19 -19.69 -7.34
CA ALA A 141 2.49 -19.45 -8.75
C ALA A 141 2.38 -20.73 -9.60
N GLU A 142 2.68 -21.90 -9.02
CA GLU A 142 2.50 -23.18 -9.71
C GLU A 142 1.03 -23.43 -10.09
N ASN A 143 0.09 -22.95 -9.28
CA ASN A 143 -1.34 -23.08 -9.51
C ASN A 143 -1.93 -21.93 -10.36
N CYS A 144 -1.17 -20.87 -10.63
CA CYS A 144 -1.63 -19.67 -11.34
C CYS A 144 -0.79 -19.43 -12.61
N LYS A 145 -1.01 -20.22 -13.67
CA LYS A 145 -0.21 -20.16 -14.91
C LYS A 145 -0.53 -19.00 -15.85
N ASP A 146 -1.62 -18.30 -15.59
CA ASP A 146 -2.11 -17.14 -16.34
C ASP A 146 -1.37 -15.84 -16.04
N ILE A 147 -0.68 -15.77 -14.90
CA ILE A 147 0.10 -14.62 -14.46
C ILE A 147 1.58 -14.99 -14.44
N LYS A 148 2.43 -14.16 -15.06
CA LYS A 148 3.88 -14.34 -15.00
C LYS A 148 4.36 -14.14 -13.56
N PHE A 149 5.20 -15.04 -13.08
CA PHE A 149 5.81 -14.94 -11.76
C PHE A 149 7.30 -14.66 -11.87
N ASN A 150 7.80 -13.64 -11.15
CA ASN A 150 9.23 -13.40 -10.98
C ASN A 150 9.60 -13.29 -9.50
N GLU A 151 10.89 -13.34 -9.25
CA GLU A 151 11.48 -13.20 -7.92
C GLU A 151 12.59 -12.17 -8.01
N MET A 152 12.67 -11.27 -7.03
CA MET A 152 13.70 -10.25 -7.02
C MET A 152 14.13 -9.90 -5.60
N TYR A 153 15.42 -9.63 -5.43
CA TYR A 153 15.93 -9.16 -4.16
C TYR A 153 15.49 -7.72 -3.87
N LEU A 154 15.20 -7.41 -2.60
CA LEU A 154 14.75 -6.08 -2.18
C LEU A 154 15.68 -4.94 -2.66
N ASP A 155 16.98 -5.10 -2.50
CA ASP A 155 17.97 -4.11 -2.92
C ASP A 155 17.99 -3.92 -4.44
N THR A 156 17.88 -5.01 -5.21
CA THR A 156 17.73 -4.94 -6.66
C THR A 156 16.44 -4.24 -7.06
N VAL A 157 15.32 -4.52 -6.39
CA VAL A 157 14.05 -3.81 -6.64
C VAL A 157 14.21 -2.33 -6.34
N CYS A 158 14.80 -1.94 -5.20
CA CYS A 158 15.01 -0.53 -4.88
C CYS A 158 15.86 0.19 -5.94
N LEU A 159 16.94 -0.43 -6.42
CA LEU A 159 17.79 0.14 -7.46
C LEU A 159 17.04 0.25 -8.80
N ASN A 160 16.37 -0.83 -9.22
CA ASN A 160 15.65 -0.88 -10.47
C ASN A 160 14.44 0.07 -10.47
N MET A 161 13.77 0.25 -9.33
CA MET A 161 12.62 1.14 -9.17
C MET A 161 13.01 2.61 -9.43
N VAL A 162 14.21 3.02 -8.99
CA VAL A 162 14.70 4.38 -9.24
C VAL A 162 15.33 4.55 -10.61
N GLN A 163 15.73 3.46 -11.28
CA GLN A 163 16.28 3.52 -12.63
C GLN A 163 15.18 3.50 -13.69
N ASP A 164 14.29 2.52 -13.60
CA ASP A 164 13.17 2.31 -14.52
C ASP A 164 12.02 1.61 -13.78
N PRO A 165 11.07 2.37 -13.20
CA PRO A 165 9.91 1.80 -12.54
C PRO A 165 8.97 1.04 -13.51
N SER A 166 9.00 1.32 -14.81
CA SER A 166 8.06 0.74 -15.80
C SER A 166 8.20 -0.78 -15.98
N GLN A 167 9.31 -1.35 -15.51
CA GLN A 167 9.55 -2.80 -15.55
C GLN A 167 8.68 -3.59 -14.55
N PHE A 168 8.04 -2.91 -13.59
CA PHE A 168 7.26 -3.55 -12.53
C PHE A 168 5.76 -3.42 -12.79
N ASP A 169 5.02 -4.43 -12.33
CA ASP A 169 3.56 -4.50 -12.44
C ASP A 169 2.96 -4.67 -11.02
N VAL A 170 2.79 -5.92 -10.55
CA VAL A 170 2.42 -6.20 -9.16
C VAL A 170 3.64 -6.71 -8.37
N LEU A 171 3.91 -6.11 -7.22
CA LEU A 171 4.97 -6.51 -6.30
C LEU A 171 4.36 -7.04 -5.00
N VAL A 172 4.64 -8.30 -4.63
CA VAL A 172 4.19 -8.89 -3.36
C VAL A 172 5.36 -9.09 -2.40
N MET A 173 5.21 -8.72 -1.12
CA MET A 173 6.33 -8.72 -0.19
C MET A 173 5.96 -8.80 1.31
N PRO A 174 6.91 -9.22 2.16
CA PRO A 174 6.79 -9.13 3.62
C PRO A 174 6.65 -7.69 4.13
N ASN A 175 6.20 -7.58 5.37
CA ASN A 175 5.71 -6.35 5.96
C ASN A 175 6.67 -5.15 5.89
N LEU A 176 7.92 -5.30 6.32
CA LEU A 176 8.90 -4.20 6.32
C LEU A 176 9.27 -3.70 4.92
N TYR A 177 9.33 -4.60 3.93
CA TYR A 177 9.79 -4.25 2.60
C TYR A 177 8.77 -3.40 1.87
N GLY A 178 7.48 -3.71 2.08
CA GLY A 178 6.38 -2.91 1.55
C GLY A 178 6.24 -1.56 2.22
N ASP A 179 6.79 -1.38 3.43
CA ASP A 179 6.91 -0.05 4.03
C ASP A 179 8.03 0.74 3.35
N ILE A 180 9.22 0.15 3.24
CA ILE A 180 10.40 0.77 2.62
C ILE A 180 10.10 1.23 1.18
N LEU A 181 9.56 0.33 0.34
CA LEU A 181 9.25 0.65 -1.05
C LEU A 181 8.11 1.68 -1.20
N SER A 182 7.26 1.84 -0.18
CA SER A 182 6.15 2.80 -0.23
C SER A 182 6.52 4.23 0.21
N ILE A 183 7.66 4.43 0.86
CA ILE A 183 8.03 5.70 1.52
C ILE A 183 8.92 6.58 0.60
N ALA A 184 8.86 6.42 -0.72
CA ALA A 184 9.52 7.33 -1.65
C ALA A 184 8.77 8.68 -1.87
N GLY A 185 7.78 9.03 -1.05
CA GLY A 185 6.98 10.27 -1.15
C GLY A 185 7.08 11.11 0.13
N THR A 186 7.45 12.38 -0.03
CA THR A 186 7.71 13.35 1.05
C THR A 186 6.44 13.84 1.76
N ASP A 187 6.60 14.20 3.03
CA ASP A 187 5.58 14.66 3.98
C ASP A 187 5.03 16.06 3.66
N MET A 188 4.12 16.14 2.68
CA MET A 188 3.30 17.34 2.46
C MET A 188 1.84 16.96 2.24
N ALA A 189 0.94 17.60 3.01
CA ALA A 189 -0.46 17.22 3.10
C ALA A 189 -1.25 17.51 1.81
N ASN A 190 -1.51 16.46 1.05
CA ASN A 190 -2.40 16.46 -0.12
C ASN A 190 -3.65 15.61 0.15
N PRO A 191 -4.87 16.16 0.02
CA PRO A 191 -6.10 15.38 0.22
C PRO A 191 -6.26 14.24 -0.81
N THR A 192 -5.53 14.28 -1.93
CA THR A 192 -5.58 13.27 -3.01
C THR A 192 -5.39 11.86 -2.49
N ALA A 193 -4.44 11.62 -1.57
CA ALA A 193 -4.20 10.26 -1.04
C ALA A 193 -5.41 9.69 -0.28
N LEU A 194 -6.06 10.52 0.55
CA LEU A 194 -7.26 10.10 1.29
C LEU A 194 -8.47 9.98 0.36
N LEU A 195 -8.60 10.89 -0.63
CA LEU A 195 -9.66 10.85 -1.62
C LEU A 195 -9.57 9.59 -2.49
N LEU A 196 -8.38 9.25 -3.00
CA LEU A 196 -8.17 8.03 -3.79
C LEU A 196 -8.36 6.77 -2.92
N SER A 197 -8.03 6.82 -1.63
CA SER A 197 -8.40 5.73 -0.70
C SER A 197 -9.92 5.56 -0.59
N ALA A 198 -10.68 6.67 -0.58
CA ALA A 198 -12.14 6.61 -0.62
C ALA A 198 -12.67 6.08 -1.96
N VAL A 199 -12.03 6.42 -3.09
CA VAL A 199 -12.33 5.84 -4.41
C VAL A 199 -12.14 4.32 -4.38
N MET A 200 -11.05 3.81 -3.81
CA MET A 200 -10.82 2.38 -3.64
C MET A 200 -11.90 1.71 -2.78
N MET A 201 -12.33 2.37 -1.69
CA MET A 201 -13.43 1.89 -0.86
C MET A 201 -14.75 1.84 -1.64
N LEU A 202 -15.09 2.87 -2.43
CA LEU A 202 -16.29 2.89 -3.26
C LEU A 202 -16.29 1.74 -4.30
N ARG A 203 -15.14 1.46 -4.92
CA ARG A 203 -14.99 0.30 -5.82
C ARG A 203 -15.25 -1.02 -5.09
N HIS A 204 -14.70 -1.17 -3.89
CA HIS A 204 -14.93 -2.35 -3.03
C HIS A 204 -16.40 -2.51 -2.63
N MET A 205 -17.14 -1.40 -2.47
CA MET A 205 -18.58 -1.38 -2.19
C MET A 205 -19.46 -1.67 -3.42
N GLY A 206 -18.88 -1.84 -4.61
CA GLY A 206 -19.62 -1.97 -5.87
C GLY A 206 -20.12 -0.65 -6.45
N LEU A 207 -19.76 0.50 -5.86
CA LEU A 207 -20.13 1.85 -6.32
C LEU A 207 -19.16 2.35 -7.40
N VAL A 208 -18.92 1.53 -8.42
CA VAL A 208 -17.88 1.72 -9.45
C VAL A 208 -18.06 3.01 -10.25
N SER A 209 -19.31 3.38 -10.57
CA SER A 209 -19.62 4.61 -11.31
C SER A 209 -19.24 5.88 -10.53
N HIS A 210 -19.55 5.91 -9.23
CA HIS A 210 -19.21 7.02 -8.34
C HIS A 210 -17.69 7.15 -8.17
N ALA A 211 -17.02 6.01 -7.98
CA ALA A 211 -15.57 5.95 -7.90
C ALA A 211 -14.91 6.52 -9.16
N ALA A 212 -15.36 6.10 -10.35
CA ALA A 212 -14.82 6.56 -11.63
C ALA A 212 -15.03 8.06 -11.84
N LYS A 213 -16.19 8.61 -11.46
CA LYS A 213 -16.46 10.06 -11.55
C LYS A 213 -15.51 10.87 -10.66
N ILE A 214 -15.35 10.46 -9.40
CA ILE A 214 -14.50 11.17 -8.43
C ILE A 214 -13.03 11.10 -8.86
N GLU A 215 -12.56 9.93 -9.30
CA GLU A 215 -11.20 9.73 -9.81
C GLU A 215 -10.92 10.59 -11.05
N ALA A 216 -11.82 10.57 -12.03
CA ALA A 216 -11.70 11.38 -13.25
C ALA A 216 -11.66 12.88 -12.93
N ALA A 217 -12.54 13.35 -12.03
CA ALA A 217 -12.54 14.74 -11.58
C ALA A 217 -11.24 15.12 -10.88
N CYS A 218 -10.71 14.27 -9.99
CA CYS A 218 -9.45 14.50 -9.29
C CYS A 218 -8.27 14.60 -10.27
N PHE A 219 -8.14 13.64 -11.19
CA PHE A 219 -7.06 13.66 -12.19
C PHE A 219 -7.20 14.84 -13.15
N ALA A 220 -8.41 15.20 -13.56
CA ALA A 220 -8.64 16.37 -14.40
C ALA A 220 -8.25 17.68 -13.69
N THR A 221 -8.50 17.81 -12.38
CA THR A 221 -8.06 18.96 -11.58
C THR A 221 -6.53 19.04 -11.53
N ILE A 222 -5.86 17.91 -11.29
CA ILE A 222 -4.40 17.85 -11.26
C ILE A 222 -3.81 18.21 -12.63
N LYS A 223 -4.37 17.64 -13.70
CA LYS A 223 -3.96 17.88 -15.09
C LYS A 223 -4.10 19.35 -15.52
N ASP A 224 -5.17 20.02 -15.09
CA ASP A 224 -5.42 21.44 -15.43
C ASP A 224 -4.40 22.38 -14.75
N GLY A 225 -3.79 21.96 -13.65
CA GLY A 225 -2.70 22.69 -12.99
C GLY A 225 -3.09 24.01 -12.31
N LYS A 226 -4.34 24.46 -12.44
CA LYS A 226 -4.81 25.77 -11.95
C LYS A 226 -5.00 25.81 -10.44
N SER A 227 -5.59 24.76 -9.89
CA SER A 227 -5.90 24.63 -8.46
C SER A 227 -5.06 23.49 -7.91
N LEU A 228 -3.76 23.70 -7.73
CA LEU A 228 -2.85 22.70 -7.15
C LEU A 228 -2.42 23.11 -5.74
N THR A 229 -2.33 22.13 -4.83
CA THR A 229 -1.75 22.32 -3.50
C THR A 229 -0.24 22.49 -3.58
N LYS A 230 0.37 22.99 -2.49
CA LYS A 230 1.81 23.33 -2.45
C LYS A 230 2.75 22.17 -2.78
N ASP A 231 2.38 20.96 -2.38
CA ASP A 231 3.15 19.73 -2.65
C ASP A 231 3.15 19.34 -4.14
N LEU A 232 2.11 19.73 -4.87
CA LEU A 232 2.01 19.60 -6.32
C LEU A 232 2.56 20.83 -7.06
N GLY A 233 3.33 21.70 -6.38
CA GLY A 233 3.91 22.90 -6.98
C GLY A 233 2.95 24.07 -7.20
N GLY A 234 1.73 24.01 -6.64
CA GLY A 234 0.76 25.09 -6.70
C GLY A 234 0.74 25.99 -5.45
N SER A 235 -0.28 26.86 -5.38
CA SER A 235 -0.49 27.79 -4.26
C SER A 235 -1.88 27.68 -3.62
N ALA A 236 -2.73 26.79 -4.12
CA ALA A 236 -4.10 26.63 -3.66
C ALA A 236 -4.16 26.01 -2.25
N LYS A 237 -5.19 26.36 -1.49
CA LYS A 237 -5.49 25.70 -0.22
C LYS A 237 -6.16 24.34 -0.49
N CYS A 238 -6.15 23.48 0.53
CA CYS A 238 -6.88 22.21 0.50
C CYS A 238 -8.39 22.39 0.21
N SER A 239 -8.99 23.46 0.74
CA SER A 239 -10.39 23.85 0.44
C SER A 239 -10.60 24.10 -1.04
N ASP A 240 -9.73 24.91 -1.65
CA ASP A 240 -9.87 25.35 -3.04
C ASP A 240 -9.69 24.17 -4.00
N PHE A 241 -8.74 23.28 -3.69
CA PHE A 241 -8.55 22.00 -4.41
C PHE A 241 -9.80 21.12 -4.34
N THR A 242 -10.38 21.00 -3.14
CA THR A 242 -11.57 20.18 -2.90
C THR A 242 -12.80 20.74 -3.61
N GLU A 243 -13.01 22.05 -3.56
CA GLU A 243 -14.12 22.74 -4.24
C GLU A 243 -14.06 22.53 -5.75
N GLU A 244 -12.87 22.63 -6.35
CA GLU A 244 -12.70 22.41 -7.79
C GLU A 244 -13.01 20.96 -8.20
N ILE A 245 -12.60 19.96 -7.39
CA ILE A 245 -12.98 18.56 -7.64
C ILE A 245 -14.50 18.40 -7.54
N CYS A 246 -15.13 18.92 -6.48
CA CYS A 246 -16.58 18.87 -6.31
C CYS A 246 -17.33 19.52 -7.48
N ARG A 247 -16.81 20.64 -8.01
CA ARG A 247 -17.35 21.31 -9.20
C ARG A 247 -17.30 20.38 -10.41
N ARG A 248 -16.14 19.78 -10.69
CA ARG A 248 -15.97 18.84 -11.82
C ARG A 248 -16.81 17.57 -11.70
N VAL A 249 -16.99 17.04 -10.50
CA VAL A 249 -17.89 15.90 -10.29
C VAL A 249 -19.33 16.24 -10.68
N LYS A 250 -19.81 17.44 -10.33
CA LYS A 250 -21.15 17.91 -10.72
C LYS A 250 -21.29 18.17 -12.21
N ASP A 251 -20.21 18.57 -12.88
CA ASP A 251 -20.19 18.78 -14.34
C ASP A 251 -20.23 17.45 -15.14
N LEU A 252 -20.01 16.30 -14.48
CA LEU A 252 -20.06 14.95 -15.06
C LEU A 252 -21.43 14.25 -14.88
N ASP A 253 -22.41 14.94 -14.30
CA ASP A 253 -23.81 14.51 -14.17
C ASP A 253 -24.67 15.06 -15.31
#